data_AF-A0A7C3XNV2-F1
#
_entry.id   AF-A0A7C3XNV2-F1
#
_cell.length_a   1.000
_cell.length_b   1.000
_cell.length_c   1.000
_cell.angle_alpha   90.00
_cell.angle_beta   90.00
_cell.angle_gamma   90.00
#
_symmetry.space_group_name_H-M   'P 1'
#
loop_
_entity.id
_entity.type
_entity.pdbx_description
1 polymer ?
#
loop_
_entity_poly.entity_id
_entity_poly.type
_entity_poly.pdbx_seq_one_letter_code
_entity_poly.pdbx_strand_id
1 'polypeptide(L)' 'MAERTISVLQCTQCKNKNYYFASKKKKELKIELNKYCKKCKKHTLHKFVKG' A
#
# COMPACT_ATOMS: atom_id res chain seq x y z
N MET A 1 8.47 -12.88 -20.14
CA MET A 1 7.35 -11.95 -19.85
C MET A 1 7.62 -11.29 -18.50
N ALA A 2 7.87 -9.99 -18.46
CA ALA A 2 8.24 -9.30 -17.21
C ALA A 2 7.03 -9.18 -16.29
N GLU A 3 7.02 -9.91 -15.18
CA GLU A 3 5.99 -9.87 -14.14
C GLU A 3 5.91 -8.46 -13.52
N ARG A 4 4.91 -7.66 -13.90
CA ARG A 4 4.62 -6.38 -13.24
C ARG A 4 3.76 -6.66 -12.02
N THR A 5 4.34 -6.50 -10.83
CA THR A 5 3.57 -6.64 -9.57
C THR A 5 3.03 -5.28 -9.18
N ILE A 6 1.71 -5.12 -9.22
CA ILE A 6 1.03 -3.95 -8.68
C ILE A 6 0.80 -4.21 -7.20
N SER A 7 1.21 -3.26 -6.38
CA SER A 7 1.04 -3.35 -4.95
C SER A 7 0.41 -2.06 -4.44
N VAL A 8 -0.44 -2.17 -3.43
CA VAL A 8 -1.30 -1.08 -3.00
C VAL A 8 -1.13 -0.89 -1.50
N LEU A 9 -0.97 0.35 -1.03
CA LEU A 9 -1.07 0.62 0.40
C LEU A 9 -2.54 0.74 0.81
N GLN A 10 -2.94 -0.16 1.69
CA GLN A 10 -4.24 -0.18 2.33
C GLN A 10 -4.10 0.32 3.77
N CYS A 11 -4.91 1.30 4.15
CA CYS A 11 -4.97 1.74 5.54
C CYS A 11 -5.55 0.64 6.45
N THR A 12 -4.97 0.44 7.63
CA THR A 12 -5.46 -0.53 8.61
C THR A 12 -6.80 -0.15 9.26
N GLN A 13 -7.10 1.16 9.31
CA GLN A 13 -8.31 1.69 9.96
C GLN A 13 -9.48 1.78 8.98
N CYS A 14 -9.28 2.51 7.88
CA CYS A 14 -10.32 2.81 6.88
C CYS A 14 -10.45 1.71 5.80
N LYS A 15 -9.53 0.73 5.75
CA LYS A 15 -9.34 -0.24 4.64
C LYS A 15 -9.25 0.40 3.25
N ASN A 16 -9.04 1.71 3.19
CA ASN A 16 -9.00 2.45 1.95
C ASN A 16 -7.66 2.23 1.24
N LYS A 17 -7.74 1.98 -0.07
CA LYS A 17 -6.61 1.76 -0.95
C LYS A 17 -6.27 3.08 -1.62
N ASN A 18 -5.19 3.74 -1.19
CA ASN A 18 -4.94 5.14 -1.57
C ASN A 18 -3.64 5.35 -2.35
N TYR A 19 -2.71 4.39 -2.33
CA TYR A 19 -1.43 4.51 -3.05
C TYR A 19 -1.12 3.23 -3.81
N TYR A 20 -0.86 3.37 -5.11
CA TYR A 20 -0.54 2.27 -6.03
C TYR A 20 0.94 2.33 -6.40
N PHE A 21 1.63 1.22 -6.25
CA PHE A 21 3.06 1.05 -6.57
C PHE A 21 3.16 -0.03 -7.63
N ALA A 22 3.57 0.36 -8.84
CA ALA A 22 3.95 -0.59 -9.87
C ALA A 22 5.45 -0.86 -9.77
N SER A 23 5.84 -2.08 -9.43
CA SER A 23 7.24 -2.48 -9.34
C SER A 23 7.55 -3.66 -10.28
N LYS A 24 8.73 -3.61 -10.91
CA LYS A 24 9.22 -4.65 -11.84
C LYS A 24 9.93 -5.82 -11.14
N LYS A 25 10.22 -5.70 -9.84
CA LYS A 25 10.79 -6.76 -9.00
C LYS A 25 9.81 -7.04 -7.87
N LYS A 26 9.52 -8.32 -7.60
CA LYS A 26 8.85 -8.79 -6.39
C LYS A 26 9.67 -8.36 -5.16
N LYS A 27 9.46 -7.13 -4.70
CA LYS A 27 9.92 -6.72 -3.37
C LYS A 27 8.85 -7.22 -2.41
N GLU A 28 9.12 -8.35 -1.78
CA GLU A 28 8.31 -8.91 -0.67
C GLU A 28 8.43 -8.06 0.61
N LEU A 29 8.65 -6.76 0.45
CA LEU A 29 8.70 -5.85 1.56
C LEU A 29 7.27 -5.66 2.07
N LYS A 30 6.90 -6.44 3.09
CA LYS A 30 5.78 -6.17 3.99
C LYS A 30 6.10 -4.89 4.77
N ILE A 31 6.02 -3.73 4.11
CA ILE A 31 6.27 -2.44 4.77
C ILE A 31 4.96 -1.95 5.36
N GLU A 32 5.00 -1.66 6.65
CA GLU A 32 3.98 -0.90 7.34
C GLU A 32 4.45 0.56 7.38
N LEU A 33 3.82 1.41 6.56
CA LEU A 33 4.20 2.83 6.46
C LEU A 33 3.17 3.68 7.18
N ASN A 34 3.64 4.61 8.02
CA ASN A 34 2.77 5.60 8.59
C ASN A 34 2.49 6.69 7.54
N LYS A 35 1.27 6.69 6.99
CA LYS A 35 0.83 7.61 5.95
C LYS A 35 -0.51 8.21 6.32
N TYR A 36 -0.78 9.39 5.76
CA TYR A 36 -2.04 10.08 5.97
C TYR A 36 -3.19 9.35 5.25
N CYS A 37 -4.20 8.83 5.98
CA CYS A 37 -5.46 8.36 5.35
C CYS A 37 -6.38 9.58 5.19
N LYS A 38 -6.66 10.00 3.93
CA LYS A 38 -7.61 11.08 3.63
C LYS A 38 -9.01 10.83 4.20
N LYS A 39 -9.43 9.56 4.32
CA LYS A 39 -10.72 9.15 4.91
C LYS A 39 -10.75 9.35 6.43
N CYS A 40 -9.67 8.99 7.13
CA CYS A 40 -9.55 9.14 8.58
C CYS A 40 -9.06 10.54 9.02
N LYS A 41 -8.60 11.36 8.08
CA LYS A 41 -7.98 12.68 8.29
C LYS A 41 -6.81 12.68 9.30
N LYS A 42 -6.14 11.54 9.47
CA LYS A 42 -5.01 11.37 10.40
C LYS A 42 -3.95 10.45 9.79
N HIS A 43 -2.74 10.53 10.34
CA HIS A 43 -1.66 9.59 10.02
C HIS A 43 -1.97 8.24 10.65
N THR A 44 -2.03 7.21 9.82
CA THR A 44 -2.36 5.85 10.22
C THR A 44 -1.39 4.88 9.59
N LEU A 45 -1.22 3.72 10.22
CA LEU A 45 -0.49 2.62 9.63
C LEU A 45 -1.17 2.16 8.34
N HIS A 46 -0.42 2.12 7.25
CA HIS A 46 -0.85 1.55 5.99
C HIS A 46 -0.02 0.29 5.72
N LYS A 47 -0.72 -0.81 5.42
CA LYS A 47 -0.14 -2.10 5.06
C LYS A 47 -0.05 -2.22 3.55
N PHE A 48 1.04 -2.79 3.08
CA PHE A 48 1.18 -3.17 1.68
C PHE A 48 0.30 -4.39 1.38
N VAL A 49 -0.53 -4.30 0.35
CA VAL A 49 -1.44 -5.35 -0.11
C VAL A 49 -1.11 -5.62 -1.58
N LYS A 50 -0.94 -6.89 -1.94
CA LYS A 50 -0.80 -7.27 -3.35
C LYS A 50 -2.14 -7.00 -4.05
N GLY A 51 -2.09 -6.23 -5.12
CA GLY A 51 -3.26 -5.92 -5.96
C GLY A 51 -3.55 -7.03 -6.93
#